data_AF-A0A1V4DCS2-F1
#
_entry.id   AF-A0A1V4DCS2-F1
#
_cell.length_a   1.000
_cell.length_b   1.000
_cell.length_c   1.000
_cell.angle_alpha   90.00
_cell.angle_beta   90.00
_cell.angle_gamma   90.00
#
_symmetry.space_group_name_H-M   'P 1'
#
loop_
_entity.id
_entity.type
_entity.pdbx_description
1 polymer ?
#
loop_
_entity_poly.entity_id
_entity_poly.type
_entity_poly.pdbx_seq_one_letter_code
_entity_poly.pdbx_strand_id
1 'polypeptide(L)' 'MQVPCELRYGLTPALEALGSFHSWFFHHAGADLEEWAQGLTERAVWTAIRGLKPTEIRVYQERV' A
#
# COMPACT_ATOMS: atom_id res chain seq x y z
N MET A 1 12.84 -7.32 12.03
CA MET A 1 12.77 -7.87 10.66
C MET A 1 11.62 -7.18 9.96
N GLN A 2 11.88 -6.44 8.89
CA GLN A 2 10.83 -5.79 8.10
C GLN A 2 10.46 -6.71 6.94
N VAL A 3 9.17 -6.80 6.63
CA VAL A 3 8.67 -7.59 5.50
C VAL A 3 8.03 -6.61 4.52
N PRO A 4 8.73 -6.22 3.45
CA PRO A 4 8.15 -5.41 2.39
C PRO A 4 6.93 -6.09 1.76
N CYS A 5 5.84 -5.35 1.65
CA CYS A 5 4.62 -5.74 0.95
C CYS A 5 4.35 -4.75 -0.18
N GLU A 6 4.25 -5.25 -1.40
CA GLU A 6 3.92 -4.49 -2.60
C GLU A 6 2.51 -4.89 -3.08
N LEU A 7 1.62 -3.91 -3.20
CA LEU A 7 0.29 -4.08 -3.76
C LEU A 7 0.28 -3.51 -5.18
N ARG A 8 -0.05 -4.36 -6.15
CA ARG A 8 -0.15 -3.98 -7.56
C ARG A 8 -1.61 -4.01 -7.99
N TYR A 9 -2.04 -2.95 -8.63
CA TYR A 9 -3.42 -2.79 -9.08
C TYR A 9 -3.46 -2.71 -10.61
N GLY A 10 -4.56 -3.20 -11.19
CA GLY A 10 -4.85 -2.98 -12.61
C GLY A 10 -5.16 -1.50 -12.89
N LEU A 11 -5.03 -1.10 -14.15
CA LEU A 11 -5.44 0.23 -14.61
C LEU A 11 -6.93 0.43 -14.30
N THR A 12 -7.21 1.28 -13.33
CA THR A 12 -8.57 1.68 -12.97
C THR A 12 -8.63 3.20 -12.98
N PRO A 13 -9.71 3.81 -13.50
CA PRO A 13 -9.81 5.27 -13.60
C PRO A 13 -9.63 5.99 -12.25
N ALA A 14 -10.04 5.33 -11.16
CA ALA A 14 -9.87 5.83 -9.80
C ALA A 14 -8.39 5.95 -9.37
N LEU A 15 -7.51 5.10 -9.89
CA LEU A 15 -6.06 5.15 -9.64
C LEU A 15 -5.36 6.13 -10.58
N GLU A 16 -5.83 6.25 -11.82
CA GLU A 16 -5.30 7.27 -12.75
C GLU A 16 -5.48 8.69 -12.20
N ALA A 17 -6.61 8.95 -11.53
CA ALA A 17 -6.88 10.21 -10.85
C ALA A 17 -5.91 10.52 -9.67
N LEU A 18 -5.21 9.52 -9.13
CA LEU A 18 -4.23 9.68 -8.05
C LEU A 18 -2.80 9.93 -8.55
N GLY A 19 -2.61 10.00 -9.88
CA GLY A 19 -1.29 10.05 -10.51
C GLY A 19 -0.73 8.64 -10.73
N SER A 20 0.06 8.46 -11.81
CA SER A 20 0.49 7.18 -12.40
C SER A 20 1.41 6.29 -11.54
N PHE A 21 1.21 6.22 -10.24
CA PHE A 21 1.90 5.31 -9.34
C PHE A 21 1.25 3.92 -9.45
N HIS A 22 1.80 3.11 -10.37
CA HIS A 22 1.41 1.70 -10.54
C HIS A 22 1.85 0.82 -9.36
N SER A 23 2.66 1.37 -8.45
CA SER A 23 3.19 0.72 -7.25
C SER A 23 3.18 1.70 -6.08
N TRP A 24 2.72 1.23 -4.93
CA TRP A 24 2.67 1.99 -3.67
C TRP A 24 3.48 1.25 -2.62
N PHE A 25 4.38 1.97 -1.94
CA PHE A 25 5.23 1.42 -0.89
C PHE A 25 4.84 2.03 0.45
N PHE A 26 4.46 1.20 1.41
CA PHE A 26 4.15 1.63 2.77
C PHE A 26 5.23 1.09 3.70
N HIS A 27 6.06 1.98 4.22
CA HIS A 27 7.09 1.61 5.18
C HIS A 27 6.54 1.71 6.61
N HIS A 28 6.87 0.73 7.43
CA HIS A 28 6.62 0.79 8.86
C HIS A 28 7.72 1.64 9.52
N ALA A 29 7.37 2.82 10.03
CA ALA A 29 8.31 3.77 10.61
C ALA A 29 8.77 3.42 12.05
N GLY A 30 8.49 2.20 12.52
CA GLY A 30 8.81 1.76 13.89
C GLY A 30 7.79 2.19 14.96
N ALA A 31 6.63 2.72 14.56
CA ALA A 31 5.48 2.94 15.44
C ALA A 31 4.78 1.62 15.79
N ASP A 32 3.79 1.62 16.68
CA ASP A 32 2.95 0.44 16.90
C ASP A 32 2.20 0.05 15.60
N LEU A 33 1.89 -1.24 15.39
CA LEU A 33 1.22 -1.71 14.18
C LEU A 33 -0.19 -1.12 14.04
N GLU A 34 -0.93 -0.96 15.14
CA GLU A 34 -2.24 -0.32 15.14
C GLU A 34 -2.13 1.17 14.80
N GLU A 35 -1.16 1.86 15.40
CA GLU A 35 -0.93 3.29 15.12
C GLU A 35 -0.56 3.52 13.65
N TRP A 36 0.33 2.67 13.12
CA TRP A 36 0.69 2.69 11.71
C TRP A 36 -0.50 2.37 10.80
N ALA A 37 -1.30 1.35 11.12
CA ALA A 37 -2.47 0.97 10.35
C ALA A 37 -3.52 2.09 10.36
N GLN A 38 -3.72 2.74 11.50
CA GLN A 38 -4.65 3.86 11.62
C GLN A 38 -4.18 5.06 10.78
N GLY A 39 -2.90 5.45 10.91
CA GLY A 39 -2.32 6.51 10.07
C GLY A 39 -2.31 6.18 8.57
N LEU A 40 -2.30 4.90 8.19
CA LEU A 40 -2.52 4.47 6.81
C LEU A 40 -3.97 4.69 6.38
N THR A 41 -4.94 4.33 7.23
CA THR A 41 -6.37 4.45 6.92
C THR A 41 -6.87 5.88 6.71
N GLU A 42 -6.19 6.85 7.32
CA GLU A 42 -6.52 8.28 7.20
C GLU A 42 -6.02 8.89 5.87
N ARG A 43 -5.15 8.20 5.12
CA ARG A 43 -4.64 8.71 3.85
C ARG A 43 -5.71 8.59 2.76
N ALA A 44 -5.95 9.69 2.04
CA ALA A 44 -6.90 9.73 0.92
C ALA A 44 -6.67 8.63 -0.12
N VAL A 45 -5.40 8.32 -0.38
CA VAL A 45 -4.97 7.20 -1.23
C VAL A 45 -5.49 5.87 -0.71
N TRP A 46 -5.33 5.59 0.58
CA TRP A 46 -5.78 4.32 1.15
C TRP A 46 -7.29 4.17 1.00
N THR A 47 -8.06 5.24 1.22
CA THR A 47 -9.50 5.27 0.98
C THR A 47 -9.87 4.93 -0.46
N ALA A 48 -9.08 5.37 -1.44
CA ALA A 48 -9.31 5.05 -2.84
C ALA A 48 -8.93 3.60 -3.19
N ILE A 49 -7.84 3.06 -2.63
CA ILE A 49 -7.33 1.72 -2.99
C ILE A 49 -7.93 0.58 -2.16
N ARG A 50 -8.43 0.83 -0.94
CA ARG A 50 -8.98 -0.22 -0.04
C ARG A 50 -10.22 -0.92 -0.60
N GLY A 51 -10.96 -0.26 -1.48
CA GLY A 51 -12.12 -0.83 -2.17
C GLY A 51 -11.77 -1.60 -3.44
N LEU A 52 -10.53 -1.48 -3.90
CA LEU A 52 -10.03 -2.13 -5.09
C LEU A 52 -9.37 -3.46 -4.71
N LYS A 53 -9.59 -4.49 -5.53
CA LYS A 53 -8.85 -5.74 -5.39
C LYS A 53 -7.50 -5.60 -6.10
N PRO A 54 -6.37 -5.79 -5.40
CA PRO A 54 -5.07 -5.91 -6.05
C PRO A 54 -5.12 -7.04 -7.07
N THR A 55 -4.49 -6.83 -8.23
CA THR A 55 -4.28 -7.88 -9.22
C THR A 55 -3.13 -8.79 -8.80
N GLU A 56 -2.18 -8.27 -8.02
CA GLU A 56 -1.05 -9.03 -7.50
C GLU A 56 -0.62 -8.45 -6.14
N ILE A 57 -0.27 -9.34 -5.21
CA ILE A 57 0.30 -9.02 -3.91
C ILE A 57 1.66 -9.71 -3.85
N ARG A 58 2.73 -8.95 -3.62
CA ARG A 58 4.07 -9.50 -3.46
C ARG A 58 4.61 -9.19 -2.08
N VAL A 59 5.02 -10.23 -1.38
CA VAL A 59 5.62 -10.15 -0.05
C VAL A 59 7.04 -10.66 -0.18
N TYR A 60 8.00 -9.82 0.16
CA TYR A 60 9.41 -10.17 0.06
C TYR A 60 10.02 -10.19 1.45
N GLN A 61 10.93 -11.13 1.68
CA GLN A 61 11.77 -11.12 2.86
C GLN A 61 13.08 -10.44 2.47
N GLU A 62 13.36 -9.24 2.99
CA GLU A 62 14.71 -8.68 2.87
C GLU A 62 15.67 -9.66 3.56
N ARG A 63 16.57 -10.26 2.77
CA ARG A 63 17.71 -10.97 3.32
C ARG A 63 18.64 -9.91 3.92
N VAL A 64 18.65 -9.83 5.25
CA VAL A 64 19.63 -9.08 6.03
C VAL A 64 21.01 -9.72 5.89
#